data_AF-A0A8C9Q636-F1
#
_entry.id   AF-A0A8C9Q636-F1
#
_cell.length_a   1.000
_cell.length_b   1.000
_cell.length_c   1.000
_cell.angle_alpha   90.00
_cell.angle_beta   90.00
_cell.angle_gamma   90.00
#
_symmetry.space_group_name_H-M   'P 1'
#
loop_
_entity.id
_entity.type
_entity.pdbx_description
1 polymer ?
#
loop_
_entity_poly.entity_id
_entity_poly.type
_entity_poly.pdbx_seq_one_letter_code
_entity_poly.pdbx_strand_id
1 'polypeptide(L)'
;MSITPEVKSHGMKFAEEQLPKHGWTQGKGLGLKENGITQAIKVTLKQDTHGVGHDPAKEFTNHWWNELFNKITANSVVETRQDGVQIRRLSKETTQSVDSPFHPNLLHCQLSITGTKFLR
;
A
#
# COMPACT_ATOMS: atom_id res chain seq x y z
N MET A 1 1.82 27.92 -25.67
CA MET A 1 1.46 27.53 -24.29
C MET A 1 0.49 28.58 -23.77
N SER A 2 -0.76 28.20 -23.51
CA SER A 2 -1.81 29.13 -23.11
C SER A 2 -1.61 29.59 -21.68
N ILE A 3 -1.29 30.88 -21.50
CA ILE A 3 -1.21 31.54 -20.20
C ILE A 3 -2.66 31.81 -19.78
N THR A 4 -3.21 31.01 -18.87
CA THR A 4 -4.50 31.33 -18.24
C THR A 4 -4.30 32.53 -17.30
N PRO A 5 -5.18 33.55 -17.33
CA PRO A 5 -5.07 34.69 -16.44
C PRO A 5 -5.46 34.26 -15.02
N GLU A 6 -4.46 33.95 -14.21
CA GLU A 6 -4.64 33.61 -12.80
C GLU A 6 -4.89 34.90 -12.00
N VAL A 7 -5.99 34.95 -11.24
CA VAL A 7 -6.30 36.07 -10.35
C VAL A 7 -5.40 35.99 -9.11
N LYS A 8 -4.29 36.73 -9.12
CA LYS A 8 -3.34 36.80 -8.00
C LYS A 8 -3.97 37.45 -6.77
N SER A 9 -3.75 36.86 -5.59
CA SER A 9 -4.18 37.44 -4.31
C SER A 9 -3.43 38.75 -4.01
N HIS A 10 -3.98 39.60 -3.12
CA HIS A 10 -3.35 40.89 -2.76
C HIS A 10 -1.92 40.71 -2.22
N GLY A 11 -1.70 39.71 -1.36
CA GLY A 11 -0.37 39.40 -0.82
C GLY A 11 0.63 38.95 -1.89
N MET A 12 0.18 38.18 -2.89
CA MET A 12 1.04 37.78 -4.01
C MET A 12 1.46 38.96 -4.86
N LYS A 13 0.55 39.92 -5.14
CA LYS A 13 0.88 41.14 -5.88
C LYS A 13 1.92 41.98 -5.14
N PHE A 14 1.73 42.18 -3.84
CA PHE A 14 2.70 42.90 -3.01
C PHE A 14 4.08 42.25 -3.06
N ALA A 15 4.16 40.94 -2.86
CA ALA A 15 5.44 40.22 -2.86
C ALA A 15 6.15 40.28 -4.23
N GLU A 16 5.41 40.12 -5.32
CA GLU A 16 5.93 40.18 -6.69
C GLU A 16 6.49 41.56 -7.03
N GLU A 17 5.90 42.64 -6.53
CA GLU A 17 6.41 44.02 -6.70
C GLU A 17 7.67 44.30 -5.88
N GLN A 18 7.89 43.61 -4.77
CA GLN A 18 9.07 43.85 -3.92
C GLN A 18 10.34 43.18 -4.48
N LEU A 19 10.23 41.99 -5.08
CA LEU A 19 11.40 41.24 -5.56
C LEU A 19 12.27 42.03 -6.57
N PRO A 20 11.70 42.66 -7.62
CA PRO A 20 12.48 43.45 -8.59
C PRO A 20 13.16 44.68 -7.96
N LYS A 21 12.54 45.29 -6.95
CA LYS A 21 13.13 46.45 -6.23
C LYS A 21 14.46 46.09 -5.56
N HIS A 22 14.66 44.83 -5.22
CA HIS A 22 15.88 44.30 -4.61
C HIS A 22 16.77 43.54 -5.60
N GLY A 23 16.59 43.76 -6.91
CA GLY A 23 17.46 43.21 -7.94
C GLY A 23 17.19 41.75 -8.32
N TRP A 24 16.10 41.15 -7.83
CA TRP A 24 15.68 39.84 -8.31
C TRP A 24 15.02 39.94 -9.70
N THR A 25 15.30 38.96 -10.56
CA THR A 25 14.75 38.89 -11.92
C THR A 25 13.90 37.64 -12.10
N GLN A 26 12.82 37.78 -12.86
CA GLN A 26 11.87 36.68 -13.08
C GLN A 26 12.58 35.46 -13.68
N GLY A 27 12.36 34.30 -13.05
CA GLY A 27 12.93 33.02 -13.49
C GLY A 27 14.27 32.67 -12.84
N LYS A 28 14.92 33.58 -12.12
CA LYS A 28 16.16 33.31 -11.40
C LYS A 28 15.92 32.85 -9.96
N GLY A 29 16.84 32.04 -9.45
CA GLY A 29 16.84 31.65 -8.03
C GLY A 29 17.25 32.81 -7.13
N LEU A 30 16.92 32.71 -5.84
CA LEU A 30 17.39 33.67 -4.83
C LEU A 30 18.86 33.43 -4.45
N GLY A 31 19.51 34.44 -3.85
CA GLY A 31 20.88 34.36 -3.36
C GLY A 31 21.92 35.00 -4.30
N LEU A 32 23.16 35.15 -3.80
CA LEU A 32 24.25 35.87 -4.49
C LEU A 32 24.56 35.33 -5.90
N LYS A 33 24.47 34.00 -6.08
CA LYS A 33 24.73 33.31 -7.36
C LYS A 33 23.45 32.97 -8.12
N GLU A 34 22.30 33.47 -7.67
CA GLU A 34 21.00 33.25 -8.32
C GLU A 34 20.61 31.76 -8.46
N ASN A 35 21.21 30.89 -7.63
CA ASN A 35 21.10 29.44 -7.69
C ASN A 35 20.17 28.85 -6.63
N GLY A 36 19.42 29.70 -5.92
CA GLY A 36 18.41 29.28 -4.97
C GLY A 36 17.22 28.58 -5.64
N ILE A 37 16.36 28.00 -4.81
CA ILE A 37 15.16 27.29 -5.25
C ILE A 37 14.23 28.26 -6.00
N THR A 38 13.83 27.89 -7.23
CA THR A 38 12.95 28.69 -8.09
C THR A 38 11.47 28.32 -7.96
N GLN A 39 11.16 27.15 -7.42
CA GLN A 39 9.80 26.64 -7.25
C GLN A 39 9.51 26.32 -5.79
N ALA A 40 8.29 26.59 -5.33
CA ALA A 40 7.91 26.29 -3.96
C ALA A 40 8.08 24.79 -3.65
N ILE A 41 8.55 24.48 -2.43
CA ILE A 41 8.64 23.10 -1.95
C ILE A 41 7.22 22.54 -1.83
N LYS A 42 6.92 21.51 -2.62
CA LYS A 42 5.64 20.79 -2.53
C LYS A 42 5.78 19.67 -1.50
N VAL A 43 5.08 19.82 -0.37
CA VAL A 43 4.95 18.75 0.61
C VAL A 43 3.83 17.81 0.18
N THR A 44 4.09 16.52 0.18
CA THR A 44 3.05 15.49 0.04
C THR A 44 2.38 15.29 1.40
N LEU A 45 1.07 15.50 1.47
CA LEU A 45 0.31 15.20 2.68
C LEU A 45 0.21 13.69 2.85
N LYS A 46 0.60 13.20 4.03
CA LYS A 46 0.39 11.82 4.42
C LYS A 46 -1.05 11.63 4.86
N GLN A 47 -1.80 10.76 4.16
CA GLN A 47 -3.22 10.47 4.45
C GLN A 47 -3.42 9.13 5.15
N ASP A 48 -2.34 8.39 5.44
CA ASP A 48 -2.38 7.07 6.06
C ASP A 48 -1.79 7.08 7.47
N THR A 49 -2.20 6.11 8.28
CA THR A 49 -1.75 5.89 9.66
C THR A 49 -0.52 5.00 9.75
N HIS A 50 -0.05 4.43 8.64
CA HIS A 50 1.05 3.47 8.65
C HIS A 50 2.37 4.10 9.08
N GLY A 51 3.25 3.32 9.69
CA GLY A 51 4.60 3.75 10.03
C GLY A 51 5.49 3.99 8.79
N VAL A 52 6.61 4.68 8.98
CA VAL A 52 7.66 4.74 7.95
C VAL A 52 8.24 3.34 7.76
N GLY A 53 8.40 2.90 6.51
CA GLY A 53 8.86 1.54 6.20
C GLY A 53 7.77 0.47 6.25
N HIS A 54 6.50 0.85 6.38
CA HIS A 54 5.38 -0.07 6.17
C HIS A 54 5.37 -0.57 4.72
N ASP A 55 5.40 -1.89 4.56
CA ASP A 55 5.27 -2.56 3.27
C ASP A 55 3.83 -3.05 3.10
N PRO A 56 3.03 -2.41 2.21
CA PRO A 56 1.66 -2.83 1.96
C PRO A 56 1.56 -4.25 1.41
N ALA A 57 2.59 -4.73 0.70
CA ALA A 57 2.57 -6.05 0.07
C ALA A 57 2.52 -7.18 1.12
N LYS A 58 3.13 -6.96 2.30
CA LYS A 58 3.17 -7.94 3.39
C LYS A 58 1.78 -8.34 3.88
N GLU A 59 0.81 -7.43 3.81
CA GLU A 59 -0.58 -7.71 4.18
C GLU A 59 -1.26 -8.70 3.23
N PHE A 60 -0.81 -8.75 1.97
CA PHE A 60 -1.41 -9.58 0.91
C PHE A 60 -0.63 -10.87 0.62
N THR A 61 0.63 -10.99 1.06
CA THR A 61 1.48 -12.17 0.82
C THR A 61 1.48 -13.20 1.95
N ASN A 62 0.84 -12.93 3.09
CA ASN A 62 0.73 -13.93 4.16
C ASN A 62 -0.39 -14.95 3.84
N HIS A 63 0.00 -16.08 3.26
CA HIS A 63 -0.91 -17.18 2.92
C HIS A 63 -0.97 -18.25 4.02
N TRP A 64 -1.24 -17.85 5.27
CA TRP A 64 -1.39 -18.79 6.39
C TRP A 64 -2.36 -19.96 6.07
N TRP A 65 -3.39 -19.72 5.25
CA TRP A 65 -4.33 -20.76 4.80
C TRP A 65 -3.67 -21.81 3.90
N ASN A 66 -2.66 -21.43 3.10
CA ASN A 66 -1.94 -22.31 2.18
C ASN A 66 -1.05 -23.28 2.96
N GLU A 67 -0.39 -22.82 4.02
CA GLU A 67 0.37 -23.70 4.91
C GLU A 67 -0.53 -24.74 5.60
N LEU A 68 -1.72 -24.32 6.08
CA LEU A 68 -2.72 -25.22 6.64
C LEU A 68 -3.24 -26.22 5.60
N PHE A 69 -3.59 -25.74 4.40
CA PHE A 69 -4.08 -26.58 3.30
C PHE A 69 -3.04 -27.61 2.88
N ASN A 70 -1.79 -27.20 2.68
CA ASN A 70 -0.69 -28.10 2.31
C ASN A 70 -0.42 -29.14 3.39
N LYS A 71 -0.48 -28.74 4.66
CA LYS A 71 -0.32 -29.67 5.80
C LYS A 71 -1.46 -30.68 5.89
N ILE A 72 -2.70 -30.27 5.63
CA ILE A 72 -3.85 -31.20 5.62
C ILE A 72 -3.75 -32.16 4.43
N THR A 73 -3.50 -31.64 3.24
CA THR A 73 -3.38 -32.41 2.00
C THR A 73 -2.27 -33.46 2.11
N ALA A 74 -1.08 -33.07 2.59
CA ALA A 74 0.04 -33.98 2.78
C ALA A 74 -0.23 -35.11 3.79
N ASN A 75 -1.12 -34.87 4.76
CA ASN A 75 -1.48 -35.83 5.80
C ASN A 75 -2.80 -36.57 5.51
N SER A 76 -3.41 -36.39 4.34
CA SER A 76 -4.66 -37.05 3.97
C SER A 76 -4.48 -37.91 2.72
N VAL A 77 -5.01 -39.13 2.76
CA VAL A 77 -5.10 -40.05 1.63
C VAL A 77 -6.56 -40.10 1.19
N VAL A 78 -6.79 -39.89 -0.10
CA VAL A 78 -8.12 -39.98 -0.71
C VAL A 78 -8.22 -41.33 -1.42
N GLU A 79 -9.12 -42.17 -0.96
CA GLU A 79 -9.45 -43.44 -1.59
C GLU A 79 -10.81 -43.32 -2.30
N THR A 80 -10.84 -43.61 -3.59
CA THR A 80 -12.09 -43.73 -4.35
C THR A 80 -12.48 -45.21 -4.39
N ARG A 81 -13.61 -45.56 -3.80
CA ARG A 81 -14.22 -46.90 -3.88
C ARG A 81 -15.44 -46.85 -4.79
N GLN A 82 -15.92 -48.02 -5.21
CA GLN A 82 -17.11 -48.15 -6.06
C GLN A 82 -18.37 -47.50 -5.43
N ASP A 83 -18.35 -47.29 -4.11
CA ASP A 83 -19.48 -46.76 -3.31
C ASP A 83 -19.28 -45.30 -2.85
N GLY A 84 -18.20 -44.63 -3.30
CA GLY A 84 -17.94 -43.21 -2.98
C GLY A 84 -16.48 -42.88 -2.61
N VAL A 85 -16.27 -41.65 -2.15
CA VAL A 85 -14.94 -41.11 -1.78
C VAL A 85 -14.75 -41.15 -0.26
N GLN A 86 -13.68 -41.80 0.23
CA GLN A 86 -13.28 -41.76 1.64
C GLN A 86 -11.96 -41.02 1.81
N ILE A 87 -11.88 -40.17 2.85
CA ILE A 87 -10.66 -39.46 3.24
C ILE A 87 -10.13 -40.10 4.52
N ARG A 88 -8.87 -40.56 4.51
CA ARG A 88 -8.18 -41.12 5.68
C ARG A 88 -6.99 -40.24 6.04
N ARG A 89 -6.80 -39.97 7.34
CA ARG A 89 -5.61 -39.27 7.82
C ARG A 89 -4.46 -40.27 7.94
N LEU A 90 -3.31 -39.94 7.36
CA LEU A 90 -2.08 -40.70 7.53
C LEU A 90 -1.48 -40.32 8.90
N SER A 91 -1.60 -41.20 9.89
CA SER A 91 -1.09 -40.95 11.24
C SER A 91 0.43 -41.02 11.25
N LYS A 92 1.10 -39.87 11.25
CA LYS A 92 2.41 -39.73 11.87
C LYS A 92 2.25 -38.91 13.14
N GLU A 93 2.51 -39.57 14.27
CA GLU A 93 2.57 -38.94 15.58
C GLU A 93 3.66 -37.86 15.54
N THR A 94 3.24 -36.60 15.60
CA THR A 94 4.14 -35.49 15.90
C THR A 94 3.37 -34.51 16.76
N THR A 95 3.50 -34.75 18.06
CA THR A 95 3.18 -33.83 19.14
C THR A 95 4.03 -32.57 18.96
N GLN A 96 3.55 -31.60 18.20
CA GLN A 96 4.04 -30.23 18.26
C GLN A 96 2.82 -29.33 18.36
N SER A 97 2.67 -28.78 19.56
CA SER A 97 1.80 -27.67 19.90
C SER A 97 1.84 -26.62 18.79
N VAL A 98 0.71 -26.44 18.11
CA VAL A 98 0.58 -25.36 17.14
C VAL A 98 -0.15 -24.24 17.86
N ASP A 99 0.62 -23.26 18.32
CA ASP A 99 0.08 -21.93 18.54
C ASP A 99 -0.58 -21.52 17.22
N SER A 100 -1.91 -21.54 17.18
CA SER A 100 -2.67 -20.96 16.09
C SER A 100 -2.22 -19.51 15.96
N PRO A 101 -1.78 -19.04 14.78
CA PRO A 101 -1.71 -17.61 14.56
C PRO A 101 -3.15 -17.15 14.40
N PHE A 102 -3.86 -16.94 15.52
CA PHE A 102 -5.01 -16.06 15.55
C PHE A 102 -4.50 -14.66 15.21
N HIS A 103 -4.36 -14.39 13.92
CA HIS A 103 -4.00 -13.06 13.43
C HIS A 103 -5.30 -12.24 13.37
N PRO A 104 -5.40 -11.11 14.07
CA PRO A 104 -6.67 -10.43 14.36
C PRO A 104 -7.38 -9.82 13.13
N ASN A 105 -6.86 -9.99 11.92
CA ASN A 105 -7.34 -9.30 10.72
C ASN A 105 -7.67 -10.22 9.53
N LEU A 106 -8.30 -11.38 9.80
CA LEU A 106 -8.88 -12.24 8.76
C LEU A 106 -9.99 -11.55 7.93
N LEU A 107 -10.58 -10.45 8.44
CA LEU A 107 -11.67 -9.74 7.79
C LEU A 107 -11.26 -9.03 6.49
N HIS A 108 -10.00 -8.59 6.36
CA HIS A 108 -9.56 -7.88 5.15
C HIS A 108 -9.33 -8.84 3.96
N CYS A 109 -8.85 -10.06 4.23
CA CYS A 109 -8.54 -11.03 3.16
C CYS A 109 -9.76 -11.78 2.62
N GLN A 110 -10.85 -11.94 3.39
CA GLN A 110 -12.07 -12.62 2.89
C GLN A 110 -12.88 -11.76 1.90
N LEU A 111 -12.76 -10.43 1.97
CA LEU A 111 -13.53 -9.54 1.08
C LEU A 111 -13.04 -9.59 -0.38
N SER A 112 -11.75 -9.86 -0.62
CA SER A 112 -11.19 -9.92 -1.98
C SER A 112 -11.60 -11.18 -2.74
N ILE A 113 -11.76 -12.32 -2.05
CA ILE A 113 -12.11 -13.60 -2.70
C ILE A 113 -13.58 -13.61 -3.14
N THR A 114 -14.44 -12.84 -2.47
CA THR A 114 -15.87 -12.73 -2.81
C THR A 114 -16.16 -11.61 -3.82
N GLY A 115 -15.30 -10.58 -3.90
CA GLY A 115 -15.53 -9.38 -4.71
C GLY A 115 -15.35 -9.52 -6.23
N THR A 116 -14.66 -10.55 -6.72
CA THR A 116 -14.40 -10.74 -8.17
C THR A 116 -15.48 -11.53 -8.91
N LYS A 117 -16.60 -11.89 -8.25
CA LYS A 117 -17.76 -12.50 -8.91
C LYS A 117 -18.95 -11.57 -9.15
N PHE A 118 -18.85 -10.27 -8.83
CA PHE A 118 -19.93 -9.30 -9.02
C PHE A 118 -19.56 -8.11 -9.93
N LEU A 119 -18.65 -8.33 -10.87
CA LEU A 119 -18.43 -7.46 -12.03
C LEU A 119 -18.28 -8.30 -13.30
N ARG A 120 -19.37 -8.94 -13.71
CA ARG A 120 -19.67 -9.25 -15.11
C ARG A 120 -21.17 -9.42 -15.29
#